data_AF-A0A914D526-F1
#
_entry.id   AF-A0A914D526-F1
#
_cell.length_a   1.000
_cell.length_b   1.000
_cell.length_c   1.000
_cell.angle_alpha   90.00
_cell.angle_beta   90.00
_cell.angle_gamma   90.00
#
_symmetry.space_group_name_H-M   'P 1'
#
loop_
_entity.id
_entity.type
_entity.pdbx_description
1 polymer ?
#
loop_
_entity_poly.entity_id
_entity_poly.type
_entity_poly.pdbx_seq_one_letter_code
_entity_poly.pdbx_strand_id
1 'polypeptide(L)'
;MSEPKTERVELKKLRTDDLHKLKRGEIVVDENGKKYIVRKTLLPMHMGGGPANLGDPNDRTLRKIEADILIPDLMDTRIQKYDCHSQLADYVKCSNENGDIIGWFTCRGVLKVYKACKLEKFMDPKVRQEVTEDYLRQRSEYRQTGKTPNERNFEAYMKWKYGKPLNENANEQEPKT
;
A
#
# COMPACT_ATOMS: atom_id res chain seq x y z
N MET A 1 6.05 35.62 -53.01
CA MET A 1 5.56 34.25 -52.75
C MET A 1 6.07 33.86 -51.38
N SER A 2 5.14 33.60 -50.47
CA SER A 2 5.29 33.55 -49.02
C SER A 2 5.96 32.27 -48.51
N GLU A 3 6.84 32.41 -47.52
CA GLU A 3 7.44 31.32 -46.73
C GLU A 3 6.37 30.53 -45.95
N PRO A 4 6.47 29.20 -45.85
CA PRO A 4 5.58 28.41 -45.01
C PRO A 4 6.00 28.53 -43.54
N LYS A 5 5.16 29.17 -42.72
CA LYS A 5 5.30 29.22 -41.26
C LYS A 5 5.15 27.80 -40.71
N THR A 6 6.27 27.19 -40.31
CA THR A 6 6.25 25.95 -39.51
C THR A 6 5.74 26.31 -38.11
N GLU A 7 4.46 26.09 -37.90
CA GLU A 7 3.79 26.22 -36.61
C GLU A 7 4.42 25.20 -35.63
N ARG A 8 5.23 25.70 -34.68
CA ARG A 8 5.76 24.89 -33.58
C ARG A 8 4.57 24.38 -32.76
N VAL A 9 4.31 23.08 -32.85
CA VAL A 9 3.40 22.38 -31.94
C VAL A 9 3.96 22.54 -30.54
N GLU A 10 3.32 23.39 -29.76
CA GLU A 10 3.63 23.66 -28.37
C GLU A 10 3.51 22.35 -27.58
N LEU A 11 4.66 21.81 -27.14
CA LEU A 11 4.75 20.58 -26.35
C LEU A 11 4.04 20.79 -25.01
N LYS A 12 2.76 20.41 -24.96
CA LYS A 12 1.96 20.43 -23.75
C LYS A 12 2.51 19.41 -22.76
N LYS A 13 3.17 19.93 -21.73
CA LYS A 13 3.64 19.23 -20.55
C LYS A 13 2.51 18.41 -19.93
N LEU A 14 2.58 17.08 -20.03
CA LEU A 14 1.67 16.20 -19.30
C LEU A 14 2.22 15.99 -17.90
N ARG A 15 1.71 16.75 -16.92
CA ARG A 15 1.72 16.26 -15.54
C ARG A 15 0.80 15.04 -15.54
N THR A 16 1.43 13.86 -15.44
CA THR A 16 0.87 12.57 -15.00
C THR A 16 -0.66 12.43 -15.14
N ASP A 17 -1.07 11.59 -16.09
CA ASP A 17 -2.39 10.96 -16.22
C ASP A 17 -3.60 11.79 -16.70
N ASP A 18 -3.47 13.09 -16.97
CA ASP A 18 -4.60 13.88 -17.51
C ASP A 18 -4.86 13.62 -19.01
N LEU A 19 -5.41 12.44 -19.32
CA LEU A 19 -5.76 11.99 -20.69
C LEU A 19 -7.11 12.56 -21.19
N HIS A 20 -7.81 13.38 -20.40
CA HIS A 20 -9.12 13.93 -20.75
C HIS A 20 -9.10 14.75 -22.04
N LYS A 21 -8.01 15.49 -22.29
CA LYS A 21 -7.86 16.37 -23.45
C LYS A 21 -7.28 15.67 -24.68
N LEU A 22 -6.74 14.46 -24.52
CA LEU A 22 -6.05 13.72 -25.57
C LEU A 22 -6.99 12.73 -26.27
N LYS A 23 -6.76 12.50 -27.57
CA LYS A 23 -7.50 11.49 -28.34
C LYS A 23 -6.85 10.11 -28.14
N ARG A 24 -7.68 9.05 -28.16
CA ARG A 24 -7.18 7.67 -28.15
C ARG A 24 -6.29 7.47 -29.38
N GLY A 25 -5.08 6.95 -29.19
CA GLY A 25 -4.10 6.73 -30.26
C GLY A 25 -3.19 7.92 -30.57
N GLU A 26 -3.35 9.06 -29.90
CA GLU A 26 -2.43 10.20 -30.03
C GLU A 26 -1.04 9.84 -29.49
N ILE A 27 0.03 10.32 -30.15
CA ILE A 27 1.41 10.08 -29.72
C ILE A 27 1.88 11.28 -28.91
N VAL A 28 2.18 11.04 -27.64
CA VAL A 28 2.71 12.02 -26.70
C VAL A 28 4.21 11.81 -26.55
N VAL A 29 4.98 12.89 -26.47
CA VAL A 29 6.42 12.85 -26.17
C VAL A 29 6.65 13.44 -24.77
N ASP A 30 7.31 12.68 -23.91
CA ASP A 30 7.68 13.11 -22.55
C ASP A 30 8.95 13.98 -22.53
N GLU A 31 9.26 14.62 -21.39
CA GLU A 31 10.46 15.44 -21.16
C GLU A 31 11.76 14.67 -21.47
N ASN A 32 11.73 13.34 -21.35
CA ASN A 32 12.85 12.43 -21.66
C ASN A 32 12.90 11.96 -23.13
N GLY A 33 12.08 12.52 -24.02
CA GLY A 33 12.01 12.12 -25.44
C GLY A 33 11.34 10.76 -25.70
N LYS A 34 10.80 10.11 -24.66
CA LYS A 34 10.06 8.85 -24.79
C LYS A 34 8.69 9.11 -25.41
N LYS A 35 8.34 8.31 -26.42
CA LYS A 35 7.05 8.39 -27.13
C LYS A 35 6.05 7.42 -26.51
N TYR A 36 4.84 7.89 -26.22
CA TYR A 36 3.75 7.12 -25.64
C TYR A 36 2.52 7.19 -26.53
N ILE A 37 1.82 6.06 -26.70
CA ILE A 37 0.53 6.01 -27.38
C ILE A 37 -0.57 6.15 -26.33
N VAL A 38 -1.45 7.13 -26.50
CA VAL A 38 -2.56 7.39 -25.58
C VAL A 38 -3.57 6.23 -25.62
N ARG A 39 -3.64 5.45 -24.54
CA ARG A 39 -4.65 4.41 -24.32
C ARG A 39 -5.71 4.93 -23.35
N LYS A 40 -6.99 4.93 -23.77
CA LYS A 40 -8.12 5.25 -22.88
C LYS A 40 -8.64 3.97 -22.24
N THR A 41 -8.19 3.68 -21.02
CA THR A 41 -8.70 2.64 -20.12
C THR A 41 -9.84 3.19 -19.25
N LEU A 42 -10.69 2.31 -18.71
CA LEU A 42 -11.78 2.71 -17.79
C LEU A 42 -11.24 3.25 -16.46
N LEU A 43 -10.09 2.73 -16.00
CA LEU A 43 -9.39 3.18 -14.81
C LEU A 43 -8.18 4.05 -15.19
N PRO A 44 -7.82 5.06 -14.39
CA PRO A 44 -6.62 5.85 -14.61
C PRO A 44 -5.35 5.01 -14.41
N MET A 45 -4.23 5.41 -15.02
CA MET A 45 -2.99 4.61 -15.01
C MET A 45 -2.45 4.35 -13.61
N HIS A 46 -2.51 5.32 -12.70
CA HIS A 46 -2.14 5.11 -11.30
C HIS A 46 -2.99 4.04 -10.57
N MET A 47 -4.17 3.67 -11.07
CA MET A 47 -5.04 2.63 -10.47
C MET A 47 -4.93 1.25 -11.13
N GLY A 48 -4.61 1.17 -12.41
CA GLY A 48 -4.67 -0.10 -13.17
C GLY A 48 -3.47 -0.39 -14.07
N GLY A 49 -2.37 0.34 -13.92
CA GLY A 49 -1.12 0.15 -14.69
C GLY A 49 0.03 -0.38 -13.83
N GLY A 50 1.26 0.00 -14.18
CA GLY A 50 2.47 -0.38 -13.44
C GLY A 50 3.02 -1.77 -13.81
N PRO A 51 4.19 -2.15 -13.25
CA PRO A 51 4.91 -3.36 -13.63
C PRO A 51 4.14 -4.66 -13.33
N ALA A 52 3.32 -4.66 -12.28
CA ALA A 52 2.45 -5.79 -11.94
C ALA A 52 0.97 -5.58 -12.33
N ASN A 53 0.63 -4.51 -13.08
CA ASN A 53 -0.75 -4.12 -13.41
C ASN A 53 -1.64 -3.81 -12.18
N LEU A 54 -1.05 -3.42 -11.05
CA LEU A 54 -1.73 -3.15 -9.77
C LEU A 54 -1.78 -1.65 -9.41
N GLY A 55 -1.39 -0.79 -10.35
CA GLY A 55 -1.25 0.67 -10.18
C GLY A 55 0.21 1.13 -10.19
N ASP A 56 0.40 2.45 -10.14
CA ASP A 56 1.73 3.06 -10.14
C ASP A 56 2.41 2.85 -8.76
N PRO A 57 3.61 2.24 -8.69
CA PRO A 57 4.37 2.11 -7.45
C PRO A 57 4.77 3.45 -6.81
N ASN A 58 4.91 4.52 -7.60
CA ASN A 58 5.35 5.84 -7.11
C ASN A 58 4.21 6.76 -6.68
N ASP A 59 2.96 6.33 -6.88
CA ASP A 59 1.79 7.09 -6.47
C ASP A 59 1.70 7.14 -4.94
N ARG A 60 1.74 8.36 -4.38
CA ARG A 60 1.63 8.65 -2.94
C ARG A 60 0.24 9.09 -2.51
N THR A 61 -0.74 9.11 -3.40
CA THR A 61 -2.11 9.51 -3.05
C THR A 61 -2.79 8.43 -2.22
N LEU A 62 -3.60 8.86 -1.26
CA LEU A 62 -4.44 7.97 -0.46
C LEU A 62 -5.86 7.96 -1.01
N ARG A 63 -6.40 6.77 -1.25
CA ARG A 63 -7.82 6.58 -1.54
C ARG A 63 -8.61 6.85 -0.27
N LYS A 64 -9.87 7.26 -0.41
CA LYS A 64 -10.76 7.52 0.73
C LYS A 64 -10.83 6.33 1.70
N ILE A 65 -10.97 5.11 1.17
CA ILE A 65 -10.98 3.87 1.96
C ILE A 65 -9.67 3.66 2.71
N GLU A 66 -8.53 4.05 2.12
CA GLU A 66 -7.24 3.92 2.77
C GLU A 66 -7.09 4.91 3.93
N ALA A 67 -7.47 6.16 3.70
CA ALA A 67 -7.39 7.23 4.70
C ALA A 67 -8.37 7.04 5.88
N ASP A 68 -9.60 6.58 5.58
CA ASP A 68 -10.70 6.54 6.54
C ASP A 68 -10.84 5.20 7.26
N ILE A 69 -10.36 4.10 6.66
CA ILE A 69 -10.55 2.74 7.20
C ILE A 69 -9.21 2.02 7.41
N LEU A 70 -8.41 1.83 6.35
CA LEU A 70 -7.22 0.99 6.44
C LEU A 70 -6.13 1.58 7.35
N ILE A 71 -5.80 2.87 7.20
CA ILE A 71 -4.78 3.51 8.05
C ILE A 71 -5.21 3.53 9.52
N PRO A 72 -6.45 3.91 9.88
CA PRO A 72 -6.96 3.77 11.25
C PRO A 72 -6.86 2.36 11.81
N ASP A 73 -7.18 1.33 11.03
CA ASP A 73 -7.09 -0.08 11.45
C ASP A 73 -5.64 -0.53 11.68
N LEU A 74 -4.72 -0.12 10.79
CA LEU A 74 -3.29 -0.34 10.95
C LEU A 74 -2.72 0.39 12.17
N MET A 75 -3.18 1.62 12.43
CA MET A 75 -2.82 2.38 13.63
C MET A 75 -3.29 1.63 14.88
N ASP A 76 -4.54 1.15 14.90
CA ASP A 76 -5.04 0.39 16.05
C ASP A 76 -4.24 -0.88 16.30
N THR A 77 -3.92 -1.62 15.24
CA THR A 77 -3.06 -2.81 15.31
C THR A 77 -1.67 -2.48 15.86
N ARG A 78 -1.06 -1.37 15.42
CA ARG A 78 0.25 -0.94 15.91
C ARG A 78 0.20 -0.53 17.39
N ILE A 79 -0.81 0.23 17.78
CA ILE A 79 -1.01 0.69 19.15
C ILE A 79 -1.17 -0.51 20.09
N GLN A 80 -1.95 -1.51 19.69
CA GLN A 80 -2.16 -2.73 20.48
C GLN A 80 -0.89 -3.58 20.59
N LYS A 81 -0.13 -3.71 19.49
CA LYS A 81 1.06 -4.58 19.45
C LYS A 81 2.29 -3.96 20.11
N TYR A 82 2.46 -2.65 20.03
CA TYR A 82 3.71 -1.99 20.42
C TYR A 82 3.49 -0.88 21.45
N ASP A 83 2.67 0.13 21.14
CA ASP A 83 2.65 1.38 21.94
C ASP A 83 1.96 1.21 23.31
N CYS A 84 0.84 0.49 23.35
CA CYS A 84 0.03 0.25 24.53
C CYS A 84 -0.04 -1.24 24.90
N HIS A 85 0.96 -2.02 24.50
CA HIS A 85 0.99 -3.46 24.70
C HIS A 85 0.98 -3.85 26.19
N SER A 86 1.69 -3.10 27.05
CA SER A 86 1.74 -3.40 28.48
C SER A 86 0.39 -3.23 29.16
N GLN A 87 -0.30 -2.11 28.91
CA GLN A 87 -1.62 -1.84 29.46
C GLN A 87 -2.67 -2.83 28.93
N LEU A 88 -2.52 -3.25 27.66
CA LEU A 88 -3.35 -4.31 27.09
C LEU A 88 -3.10 -5.65 27.78
N ALA A 89 -1.84 -6.02 28.01
CA ALA A 89 -1.47 -7.24 28.71
C ALA A 89 -2.00 -7.27 30.14
N ASP A 90 -1.94 -6.15 30.87
CA ASP A 90 -2.51 -6.04 32.22
C ASP A 90 -4.03 -6.24 32.21
N TYR A 91 -4.72 -5.67 31.22
CA TYR A 91 -6.16 -5.87 31.06
C TYR A 91 -6.50 -7.33 30.74
N VAL A 92 -5.79 -7.95 29.80
CA VAL A 92 -5.96 -9.36 29.43
C VAL A 92 -5.71 -10.27 30.63
N LYS A 93 -4.67 -9.99 31.42
CA LYS A 93 -4.38 -10.72 32.65
C LYS A 93 -5.53 -10.62 33.65
N CYS A 94 -6.02 -9.42 33.92
CA CYS A 94 -7.16 -9.20 34.82
C CYS A 94 -8.43 -9.92 34.33
N SER A 95 -8.70 -9.88 33.02
CA SER A 95 -9.85 -10.55 32.41
C SER A 95 -9.77 -12.07 32.56
N ASN A 96 -8.59 -12.65 32.35
CA ASN A 96 -8.36 -14.09 32.46
C ASN A 96 -8.43 -14.59 33.90
N GLU A 97 -7.99 -13.79 34.88
CA GLU A 97 -7.99 -14.17 36.31
C GLU A 97 -9.39 -14.14 36.93
N ASN A 98 -10.24 -13.18 36.56
CA ASN A 98 -11.56 -12.98 37.17
C ASN A 98 -12.70 -13.63 36.38
N GLY A 99 -12.47 -14.06 35.14
CA GLY A 99 -13.50 -14.55 34.22
C GLY A 99 -14.38 -13.42 33.66
N ASP A 100 -15.05 -13.66 32.52
CA ASP A 100 -15.67 -12.60 31.72
C ASP A 100 -16.73 -11.76 32.46
N ILE A 101 -17.59 -12.41 33.26
CA ILE A 101 -18.73 -11.75 33.92
C ILE A 101 -18.26 -10.88 35.09
N ILE A 102 -17.36 -11.38 35.93
CA ILE A 102 -16.86 -10.67 37.12
C ILE A 102 -15.78 -9.67 36.71
N GLY A 103 -14.91 -10.06 35.78
CA GLY A 103 -13.85 -9.24 35.19
C GLY A 103 -14.37 -7.92 34.60
N TRP A 104 -15.57 -7.91 34.03
CA TRP A 104 -16.17 -6.67 33.52
C TRP A 104 -16.39 -5.59 34.59
N PHE A 105 -16.64 -5.97 35.84
CA PHE A 105 -16.83 -5.05 36.95
C PHE A 105 -15.51 -4.71 37.64
N THR A 106 -14.64 -5.70 37.85
CA THR A 106 -13.38 -5.55 38.59
C THR A 106 -12.27 -4.91 37.75
N CYS A 107 -12.17 -5.23 36.46
CA CYS A 107 -11.08 -4.78 35.59
C CYS A 107 -11.31 -3.40 34.94
N ARG A 108 -12.35 -2.66 35.35
CA ARG A 108 -12.68 -1.34 34.78
C ARG A 108 -11.56 -0.32 34.93
N GLY A 109 -10.82 -0.37 36.04
CA GLY A 109 -9.70 0.52 36.31
C GLY A 109 -8.57 0.31 35.29
N VAL A 110 -8.15 -0.93 35.10
CA VAL A 110 -7.09 -1.32 34.13
C VAL A 110 -7.54 -1.01 32.70
N LEU A 111 -8.81 -1.29 32.37
CA LEU A 111 -9.39 -0.95 31.08
C LEU A 111 -9.38 0.56 30.81
N LYS A 112 -9.61 1.40 31.82
CA LYS A 112 -9.56 2.86 31.69
C LYS A 112 -8.15 3.33 31.35
N VAL A 113 -7.13 2.74 31.97
CA VAL A 113 -5.72 3.04 31.69
C VAL A 113 -5.36 2.66 30.25
N TYR A 114 -5.75 1.46 29.81
CA TYR A 114 -5.54 1.03 28.42
C TYR A 114 -6.27 1.94 27.42
N LYS A 115 -7.53 2.28 27.67
CA LYS A 115 -8.31 3.20 26.81
C LYS A 115 -7.69 4.60 26.74
N ALA A 116 -7.16 5.10 27.85
CA ALA A 116 -6.47 6.40 27.87
C ALA A 116 -5.20 6.36 26.99
N CYS A 117 -4.37 5.33 27.14
CA CYS A 117 -3.18 5.13 26.29
C CYS A 117 -3.57 5.05 24.81
N LYS A 118 -4.56 4.21 24.47
CA LYS A 118 -5.02 4.03 23.09
C LYS A 118 -5.52 5.35 22.49
N LEU A 119 -6.31 6.13 23.23
CA LEU A 119 -6.82 7.41 22.75
C LEU A 119 -5.69 8.43 22.52
N GLU A 120 -4.74 8.53 23.45
CA GLU A 120 -3.59 9.43 23.33
C GLU A 120 -2.80 9.12 22.04
N LYS A 121 -2.45 7.85 21.82
CA LYS A 121 -1.65 7.43 20.65
C LYS A 121 -2.42 7.51 19.35
N PHE A 122 -3.73 7.24 19.37
CA PHE A 122 -4.55 7.33 18.16
C PHE A 122 -4.74 8.78 17.69
N MET A 123 -4.75 9.74 18.61
CA MET A 123 -4.84 11.16 18.30
C MET A 123 -3.49 11.80 17.93
N ASP A 124 -2.38 11.07 18.10
CA ASP A 124 -1.04 11.57 17.77
C ASP A 124 -0.85 11.59 16.24
N PRO A 125 -0.68 12.78 15.62
CA PRO A 125 -0.47 12.89 14.19
C PRO A 125 0.83 12.22 13.72
N LYS A 126 1.83 12.10 14.61
CA LYS A 126 3.10 11.44 14.28
C LYS A 126 2.90 9.94 14.05
N VAL A 127 2.12 9.29 14.91
CA VAL A 127 1.78 7.86 14.76
C VAL A 127 1.04 7.64 13.44
N ARG A 128 0.08 8.52 13.13
CA ARG A 128 -0.65 8.45 11.85
C ARG A 128 0.28 8.59 10.64
N GLN A 129 1.22 9.52 10.69
CA GLN A 129 2.18 9.75 9.60
C GLN A 129 3.09 8.53 9.41
N GLU A 130 3.66 7.99 10.47
CA GLU A 130 4.55 6.83 10.40
C GLU A 130 3.84 5.59 9.82
N VAL A 131 2.61 5.31 10.29
CA VAL A 131 1.79 4.20 9.77
C VAL A 131 1.42 4.44 8.30
N THR A 132 1.15 5.68 7.92
CA THR A 132 0.85 6.03 6.52
C THR A 132 2.06 5.78 5.61
N GLU A 133 3.25 6.18 6.03
CA GLU A 133 4.48 5.94 5.27
C GLU A 133 4.80 4.44 5.17
N ASP A 134 4.63 3.69 6.25
CA ASP A 134 4.77 2.23 6.24
C ASP A 134 3.76 1.56 5.29
N TYR A 135 2.51 2.02 5.28
CA TYR A 135 1.48 1.56 4.37
C TYR A 135 1.84 1.86 2.90
N LEU A 136 2.25 3.09 2.60
CA LEU A 136 2.65 3.50 1.25
C LEU A 136 3.86 2.71 0.75
N ARG A 137 4.85 2.44 1.61
CA ARG A 137 6.00 1.59 1.29
C ARG A 137 5.54 0.18 0.90
N GLN A 138 4.71 -0.46 1.73
CA GLN A 138 4.19 -1.80 1.45
C GLN A 138 3.34 -1.85 0.19
N ARG A 139 2.52 -0.81 -0.05
CA ARG A 139 1.72 -0.68 -1.26
C ARG A 139 2.60 -0.52 -2.50
N SER A 140 3.66 0.27 -2.42
CA SER A 140 4.63 0.44 -3.50
C SER A 140 5.28 -0.89 -3.87
N GLU A 141 5.77 -1.63 -2.87
CA GLU A 141 6.37 -2.95 -3.06
C GLU A 141 5.39 -3.94 -3.67
N TYR A 142 4.12 -3.94 -3.22
CA TYR A 142 3.07 -4.78 -3.78
C TYR A 142 2.76 -4.42 -5.24
N ARG A 143 2.66 -3.13 -5.57
CA ARG A 143 2.47 -2.67 -6.96
C ARG A 143 3.67 -2.96 -7.86
N GLN A 144 4.87 -3.00 -7.28
CA GLN A 144 6.09 -3.31 -8.01
C GLN A 144 6.26 -4.81 -8.27
N THR A 145 6.01 -5.65 -7.26
CA THR A 145 6.35 -7.08 -7.28
C THR A 145 5.15 -8.00 -7.47
N GLY A 146 3.93 -7.52 -7.18
CA GLY A 146 2.72 -8.33 -7.11
C GLY A 146 2.61 -9.22 -5.87
N LYS A 147 3.58 -9.16 -4.94
CA LYS A 147 3.67 -10.07 -3.78
C LYS A 147 3.34 -9.38 -2.48
N THR A 148 2.52 -10.02 -1.66
CA THR A 148 2.18 -9.59 -0.29
C THR A 148 3.37 -9.70 0.66
N PRO A 149 3.37 -9.00 1.81
CA PRO A 149 4.43 -9.14 2.82
C PRO A 149 4.66 -10.60 3.26
N ASN A 150 3.59 -11.39 3.38
CA ASN A 150 3.67 -12.79 3.76
C ASN A 150 4.34 -13.65 2.69
N GLU A 151 4.01 -13.44 1.41
CA GLU A 151 4.66 -14.14 0.30
C GLU A 151 6.15 -13.79 0.22
N ARG A 152 6.51 -12.52 0.41
CA ARG A 152 7.93 -12.10 0.45
C ARG A 152 8.67 -12.74 1.61
N ASN A 153 8.07 -12.77 2.80
CA ASN A 153 8.66 -13.41 3.97
C ASN A 153 8.80 -14.93 3.78
N PHE A 154 7.80 -15.57 3.18
CA PHE A 154 7.84 -16.98 2.87
C PHE A 154 8.91 -17.33 1.83
N GLU A 155 9.03 -16.53 0.77
CA GLU A 155 10.11 -16.67 -0.21
C GLU A 155 11.49 -16.50 0.41
N ALA A 156 11.67 -15.49 1.28
CA ALA A 156 12.91 -15.28 2.01
C ALA A 156 13.25 -16.48 2.91
N TYR A 157 12.25 -17.03 3.61
CA TYR A 157 12.40 -18.24 4.41
C TYR A 157 12.76 -19.47 3.57
N MET A 158 12.05 -19.70 2.46
CA MET A 158 12.31 -20.82 1.55
C MET A 158 13.71 -20.73 0.94
N LYS A 159 14.13 -19.53 0.54
CA LYS A 159 15.49 -19.27 0.04
C LYS A 159 16.53 -19.54 1.13
N TRP A 160 16.32 -19.08 2.36
CA TRP A 160 17.23 -19.34 3.48
C TRP A 160 17.34 -20.83 3.81
N LYS A 161 16.22 -21.57 3.79
CA LYS A 161 16.15 -22.97 4.19
C LYS A 161 16.61 -23.95 3.11
N TYR A 162 16.24 -23.70 1.86
CA TYR A 162 16.40 -24.65 0.75
C TYR A 162 17.29 -24.12 -0.39
N GLY A 163 17.69 -22.85 -0.36
CA GLY A 163 18.49 -22.24 -1.42
C GLY A 163 17.77 -22.06 -2.76
N LYS A 164 16.47 -22.39 -2.87
CA LYS A 164 15.70 -22.38 -4.12
C LYS A 164 14.54 -21.37 -4.10
N PRO A 165 14.32 -20.60 -5.17
CA PRO A 165 13.15 -19.75 -5.33
C PRO A 165 11.91 -20.57 -5.73
N LEU A 166 10.70 -20.08 -5.40
CA LEU A 166 9.43 -20.81 -5.60
C LEU A 166 9.08 -21.11 -7.07
N ASN A 167 9.68 -20.38 -8.00
CA ASN A 167 9.31 -20.35 -9.42
C ASN A 167 10.21 -21.23 -10.32
N GLU A 168 11.00 -22.16 -9.77
CA GLU A 168 11.78 -23.13 -10.57
C GLU A 168 10.94 -24.29 -11.15
N ASN A 169 9.73 -24.54 -10.65
CA ASN A 169 8.94 -25.73 -11.04
C ASN A 169 7.88 -25.49 -12.13
N ALA A 170 7.86 -24.33 -12.81
CA ALA A 170 6.84 -24.05 -13.83
C ALA A 170 7.23 -24.47 -15.27
N ASN A 171 8.47 -24.92 -15.51
CA ASN A 171 8.97 -25.23 -16.87
C ASN A 171 9.65 -26.60 -17.04
N GLU A 172 9.53 -27.52 -16.09
CA GLU A 172 10.00 -28.92 -16.26
C GLU A 172 8.83 -29.90 -16.21
N GLN A 173 7.92 -29.79 -17.18
CA GLN A 173 7.07 -30.90 -17.60
C GLN A 173 7.00 -30.93 -19.13
N GLU A 174 8.12 -31.28 -19.78
CA GLU A 174 8.05 -31.88 -21.11
C GLU A 174 7.97 -33.41 -20.95
N PRO A 175 6.98 -34.09 -21.55
CA PRO A 175 6.82 -35.53 -21.44
C PRO A 175 7.98 -36.23 -22.18
N LYS A 176 8.75 -37.05 -21.46
CA LYS A 176 9.67 -38.00 -22.10
C LYS A 176 8.85 -39.14 -22.69
N THR A 177 8.91 -39.23 -24.01
CA THR A 177 8.48 -40.32 -24.89
C THR A 177 9.13 -41.64 -24.53
#